data_AF-A0A7W1QA95-F1
#
_entry.id   AF-A0A7W1QA95-F1
#
_cell.length_a   1.000
_cell.length_b   1.000
_cell.length_c   1.000
_cell.angle_alpha   90.00
_cell.angle_beta   90.00
_cell.angle_gamma   90.00
#
_symmetry.space_group_name_H-M   'P 1'
#
loop_
_entity.id
_entity.type
_entity.pdbx_description
1 polymer ?
#
loop_
_entity_poly.entity_id
_entity_poly.type
_entity_poly.pdbx_seq_one_letter_code
_entity_poly.pdbx_strand_id
1 'polypeptide(L)'
;MEVTREIVFPESPTEVWEALTDPEELEEWFANDVELDARPGGDGVFRWADGEERHATVLVAEPGERLLLDWDDQGEVEFTLEEIDEGTRLLVRESTPEFATALELRAQAFTNAYA
;
A
#
# COMPACT_ATOMS: atom_id res chain seq x y z
N MET A 1 3.58 -17.10 -1.26
CA MET A 1 3.14 -17.06 0.16
C MET A 1 2.25 -15.84 0.30
N GLU A 2 1.16 -15.93 1.06
CA GLU A 2 0.24 -14.79 1.27
C GLU A 2 0.46 -14.24 2.68
N VAL A 3 0.59 -12.93 2.80
CA VAL A 3 0.68 -12.23 4.07
C VAL A 3 -0.47 -11.25 4.17
N THR A 4 -1.18 -11.29 5.30
CA THR A 4 -2.28 -10.37 5.60
C THR A 4 -1.92 -9.54 6.82
N ARG A 5 -2.18 -8.24 6.73
CA ARG A 5 -1.90 -7.26 7.77
C ARG A 5 -3.12 -6.40 7.98
N GLU A 6 -3.29 -5.98 9.22
CA GLU A 6 -4.39 -5.13 9.63
C GLU A 6 -3.83 -3.92 10.35
N ILE A 7 -4.34 -2.75 10.00
CA ILE A 7 -3.97 -1.47 10.58
C ILE A 7 -5.26 -0.69 10.83
N VAL A 8 -5.35 0.01 11.96
CA VAL A 8 -6.47 0.90 12.28
C VAL A 8 -5.97 2.34 12.29
N PHE A 9 -6.66 3.19 11.54
CA PHE A 9 -6.43 4.62 11.44
C PHE A 9 -7.60 5.38 12.08
N PRO A 10 -7.35 6.49 12.79
CA PRO A 10 -8.42 7.35 13.27
C PRO A 10 -9.07 8.21 12.17
N GLU A 11 -8.47 8.23 10.98
CA GLU A 11 -8.97 8.95 9.80
C GLU A 11 -10.17 8.23 9.13
N SER A 12 -10.93 8.98 8.32
CA SER A 12 -12.05 8.44 7.53
C SER A 12 -11.56 7.61 6.33
N PRO A 13 -12.37 6.68 5.79
CA PRO A 13 -11.94 5.82 4.69
C PRO A 13 -11.51 6.60 3.45
N THR A 14 -12.11 7.76 3.20
CA THR A 14 -11.73 8.67 2.13
C THR A 14 -10.31 9.21 2.30
N GLU A 15 -9.94 9.65 3.50
CA GLU A 15 -8.60 10.21 3.76
C GLU A 15 -7.53 9.12 3.64
N VAL A 16 -7.82 7.91 4.17
CA VAL A 16 -6.93 6.75 4.02
C VAL A 16 -6.82 6.34 2.55
N TRP A 17 -7.92 6.44 1.79
CA TRP A 17 -7.90 6.17 0.36
C TRP A 17 -7.04 7.17 -0.41
N GLU A 18 -7.15 8.46 -0.11
CA GLU A 18 -6.32 9.51 -0.71
C GLU A 18 -4.84 9.23 -0.42
N ALA A 19 -4.48 8.90 0.82
CA ALA A 19 -3.10 8.55 1.18
C ALA A 19 -2.54 7.30 0.44
N LEU A 20 -3.40 6.46 -0.11
CA LEU A 20 -3.05 5.25 -0.87
C LEU A 20 -3.10 5.43 -2.39
N THR A 21 -3.73 6.50 -2.88
CA THR A 21 -3.99 6.69 -4.32
C THR A 21 -3.50 8.01 -4.88
N ASP A 22 -3.30 9.00 -4.02
CA ASP A 22 -2.76 10.29 -4.39
C ASP A 22 -1.23 10.20 -4.48
N PRO A 23 -0.63 10.56 -5.63
CA PRO A 23 0.82 10.53 -5.79
C PRO A 23 1.54 11.42 -4.79
N GLU A 24 1.03 12.63 -4.51
CA GLU A 24 1.71 13.58 -3.62
C GLU A 24 1.80 13.00 -2.21
N GLU A 25 0.74 12.36 -1.72
CA GLU A 25 0.72 11.68 -0.43
C GLU A 25 1.66 10.45 -0.42
N LEU A 26 1.64 9.63 -1.47
CA LEU A 26 2.51 8.45 -1.59
C LEU A 26 4.00 8.83 -1.65
N GLU A 27 4.34 9.97 -2.23
CA GLU A 27 5.69 10.53 -2.26
C GLU A 27 6.20 10.95 -0.87
N GLU A 28 5.30 11.23 0.09
CA GLU A 28 5.70 11.61 1.45
C GLU A 28 6.18 10.42 2.29
N TRP A 29 5.67 9.21 2.03
CA TRP A 29 5.91 8.06 2.92
C TRP A 29 6.33 6.75 2.24
N PHE A 30 6.08 6.57 0.94
CA PHE A 30 6.29 5.29 0.24
C PHE A 30 7.44 5.30 -0.76
N ALA A 31 7.43 6.24 -1.70
CA ALA A 31 8.44 6.38 -2.75
C ALA A 31 8.87 7.84 -2.89
N ASN A 32 9.88 8.12 -3.72
CA ASN A 32 10.37 9.50 -3.90
C ASN A 32 9.69 10.24 -5.04
N ASP A 33 9.17 9.49 -6.01
CA ASP A 33 8.45 10.00 -7.17
C ASP A 33 7.44 8.92 -7.56
N VAL A 34 6.17 9.33 -7.67
CA VAL A 34 5.03 8.43 -7.89
C VAL A 34 4.20 8.97 -9.04
N GLU A 35 3.85 8.08 -9.96
CA GLU A 35 2.83 8.32 -10.97
C GLU A 35 1.80 7.21 -10.80
N LEU A 36 0.55 7.52 -10.48
CA LEU A 36 -0.49 6.51 -10.30
C LEU A 36 -1.80 6.93 -10.95
N ASP A 37 -2.29 6.12 -11.89
CA ASP A 37 -3.65 6.24 -12.39
C ASP A 37 -4.57 5.29 -11.61
N ALA A 38 -5.16 5.78 -10.51
CA ALA A 38 -6.03 5.03 -9.60
C ALA A 38 -7.42 4.69 -10.18
N ARG A 39 -7.44 4.10 -11.38
CA ARG A 39 -8.63 3.60 -12.07
C ARG A 39 -8.37 2.17 -12.56
N PRO A 40 -9.39 1.31 -12.67
CA PRO A 40 -9.18 -0.04 -13.18
C PRO A 40 -8.55 -0.03 -14.59
N GLY A 41 -7.43 -0.74 -14.75
CA GLY A 41 -6.59 -0.75 -15.94
C GLY A 41 -5.59 0.40 -16.04
N GLY A 42 -5.49 1.26 -15.02
CA GLY A 42 -4.50 2.32 -14.95
C GLY A 42 -3.12 1.81 -14.53
N ASP A 43 -2.09 2.53 -14.95
CA ASP A 43 -0.69 2.21 -14.66
C ASP A 43 -0.19 2.98 -13.42
N GLY A 44 0.70 2.36 -12.67
CA GLY A 44 1.42 2.94 -11.54
C GLY A 44 2.92 2.77 -11.69
N VAL A 45 3.69 3.86 -11.52
CA VAL A 45 5.14 3.87 -11.55
C VAL A 45 5.65 4.48 -10.24
N PHE A 46 6.53 3.75 -9.56
CA PHE A 46 7.08 4.13 -8.26
C PHE A 46 8.59 4.15 -8.36
N ARG A 47 9.21 5.28 -8.03
CA ARG A 47 10.66 5.48 -8.13
C ARG A 47 11.26 5.84 -6.78
N TRP A 48 12.40 5.23 -6.46
CA TRP A 48 13.16 5.50 -5.23
C TRP A 48 14.51 6.17 -5.54
N ALA A 49 15.05 6.90 -4.57
CA ALA A 49 16.29 7.66 -4.72
C ALA A 49 17.53 6.81 -5.05
N ASP A 50 17.53 5.51 -4.69
CA ASP A 50 18.58 4.55 -5.04
C ASP A 50 18.54 4.10 -6.52
N GLY A 51 17.56 4.59 -7.29
CA GLY A 51 17.39 4.27 -8.71
C GLY A 51 16.54 3.02 -8.97
N GLU A 52 15.93 2.45 -7.93
CA GLU A 52 14.92 1.41 -8.09
C GLU A 52 13.63 2.02 -8.67
N GLU A 53 13.03 1.33 -9.63
CA GLU A 53 11.75 1.68 -10.24
C GLU A 53 10.88 0.43 -10.27
N ARG A 54 9.62 0.57 -9.89
CA ARG A 54 8.64 -0.51 -9.94
C ARG A 54 7.37 -0.07 -10.64
N HIS A 55 6.79 -1.00 -11.37
CA HIS A 55 5.58 -0.81 -12.16
C HIS A 55 4.47 -1.68 -11.57
N ALA A 56 3.27 -1.11 -11.50
CA ALA A 56 2.07 -1.79 -11.06
C ALA A 56 0.92 -1.48 -12.01
N THR A 57 -0.01 -2.43 -12.15
CA THR A 57 -1.28 -2.21 -12.82
C THR A 57 -2.40 -2.20 -11.80
N VAL A 58 -3.27 -1.19 -11.85
CA VAL A 58 -4.46 -1.11 -11.01
C VAL A 58 -5.52 -2.06 -11.55
N LEU A 59 -5.76 -3.17 -10.87
CA LEU A 59 -6.79 -4.14 -11.27
C LEU A 59 -8.18 -3.75 -10.77
N VAL A 60 -8.26 -3.21 -9.56
CA VAL A 60 -9.50 -2.76 -8.92
C VAL A 60 -9.23 -1.43 -8.24
N ALA A 61 -10.12 -0.46 -8.42
CA ALA A 61 -10.13 0.78 -7.66
C ALA A 61 -11.59 1.16 -7.35
N GLU A 62 -11.98 0.94 -6.11
CA GLU A 62 -13.28 1.27 -5.51
C GLU A 62 -13.03 2.32 -4.43
N PRO A 63 -13.31 3.61 -4.70
CA PRO A 63 -12.95 4.71 -3.82
C PRO A 63 -13.43 4.53 -2.38
N GLY A 64 -12.51 4.59 -1.42
CA GLY A 64 -12.81 4.44 0.00
C GLY A 64 -13.09 3.00 0.46
N GLU A 65 -13.00 2.01 -0.43
CA GLU A 65 -13.38 0.63 -0.14
C GLU A 65 -12.28 -0.37 -0.51
N ARG A 66 -11.73 -0.32 -1.72
CA ARG A 66 -10.80 -1.36 -2.20
C ARG A 66 -9.88 -0.92 -3.32
N LEU A 67 -8.59 -1.22 -3.18
CA LEU A 67 -7.57 -1.02 -4.21
C LEU A 67 -6.80 -2.33 -4.42
N LEU A 68 -6.67 -2.78 -5.67
CA LEU A 68 -5.87 -3.96 -6.02
C LEU A 68 -4.81 -3.55 -7.04
N LEU A 69 -3.54 -3.73 -6.67
CA LEU A 69 -2.38 -3.48 -7.50
C LEU A 69 -1.71 -4.80 -7.86
N ASP A 70 -1.45 -5.01 -9.14
CA ASP A 70 -0.64 -6.11 -9.65
C ASP A 70 0.76 -5.58 -9.99
N TRP A 71 1.76 -5.98 -9.21
CA TRP A 71 3.14 -5.55 -9.40
C TRP A 71 3.84 -6.51 -10.37
N ASP A 72 4.40 -5.96 -11.45
CA ASP A 72 4.94 -6.75 -12.58
C ASP A 72 5.99 -7.79 -12.13
N ASP A 73 6.78 -7.48 -11.11
CA ASP A 73 7.87 -8.33 -10.61
C ASP A 73 7.59 -8.98 -9.24
N GLN A 74 6.56 -8.52 -8.50
CA GLN A 74 6.41 -8.88 -7.08
C GLN A 74 5.02 -9.38 -6.68
N GLY A 75 4.10 -9.58 -7.61
CA GLY A 75 2.78 -10.16 -7.33
C GLY A 75 1.74 -9.13 -6.89
N GLU A 76 0.67 -9.56 -6.25
CA GLU A 76 -0.53 -8.74 -6.03
C GLU A 76 -0.56 -8.14 -4.62
N VAL A 77 -0.98 -6.88 -4.51
CA VAL A 77 -1.27 -6.23 -3.23
C VAL A 77 -2.69 -5.69 -3.26
N GLU A 78 -3.51 -6.17 -2.32
CA GLU A 78 -4.88 -5.75 -2.10
C GLU A 78 -4.99 -4.92 -0.82
N PHE A 79 -5.58 -3.74 -0.93
CA PHE A 79 -5.99 -2.89 0.16
C PHE A 79 -7.51 -2.92 0.26
N THR A 80 -8.04 -3.20 1.44
CA THR A 80 -9.47 -3.13 1.74
C THR A 80 -9.67 -2.20 2.92
N LEU A 81 -10.52 -1.20 2.75
CA LEU A 81 -10.86 -0.21 3.75
C LEU A 81 -12.26 -0.52 4.29
N GLU A 82 -12.37 -0.58 5.60
CA GLU A 82 -13.63 -0.79 6.32
C GLU A 82 -13.82 0.33 7.34
N GLU A 83 -14.93 1.06 7.23
CA GLU A 83 -15.30 2.05 8.25
C GLU A 83 -15.64 1.34 9.57
N ILE A 84 -15.05 1.83 10.67
CA ILE A 84 -15.29 1.34 12.02
C ILE A 84 -15.61 2.51 12.95
N ASP A 85 -16.15 2.25 14.15
CA ASP A 85 -16.51 3.31 15.11
C ASP A 85 -15.35 4.26 15.46
N GLU A 86 -14.10 3.77 15.40
CA GLU A 86 -12.89 4.52 15.77
C GLU A 86 -12.16 5.15 14.57
N GLY A 87 -12.68 5.01 13.34
CA GLY A 87 -12.07 5.52 12.11
C GLY A 87 -12.14 4.50 10.98
N THR A 88 -10.99 4.07 10.45
CA THR A 88 -10.87 3.14 9.33
C THR A 88 -9.97 1.97 9.64
N ARG A 89 -10.43 0.76 9.35
CA ARG A 89 -9.60 -0.44 9.35
C ARG A 89 -9.10 -0.71 7.92
N LEU A 90 -7.79 -0.70 7.75
CA LEU A 90 -7.11 -1.08 6.52
C LEU A 90 -6.62 -2.52 6.63
N LEU A 91 -7.10 -3.38 5.74
CA LEU A 91 -6.57 -4.71 5.52
C LEU A 91 -5.65 -4.68 4.30
N VAL A 92 -4.41 -5.13 4.46
CA VAL A 92 -3.44 -5.27 3.37
C VAL A 92 -3.17 -6.75 3.16
N ARG A 93 -3.45 -7.27 1.96
CA ARG A 93 -3.15 -8.64 1.55
C ARG A 93 -2.11 -8.63 0.45
N GLU A 94 -0.95 -9.17 0.75
CA GLU A 94 0.21 -9.21 -0.14
C GLU A 94 0.43 -10.66 -0.56
N SER A 95 0.32 -10.92 -1.86
CA SER A 95 0.49 -12.24 -2.46
C SER A 95 1.68 -12.21 -3.39
N THR A 96 2.81 -12.75 -2.93
CA THR A 96 4.01 -12.83 -3.77
C THR A 96 4.55 -14.27 -3.84
N PRO A 97 5.26 -14.63 -4.91
CA PRO A 97 5.94 -15.91 -4.97
C PRO A 97 7.11 -16.05 -3.96
N GLU A 98 7.73 -14.95 -3.46
CA GLU A 98 8.96 -14.99 -2.64
C GLU A 98 8.98 -14.06 -1.37
N PHE A 99 7.82 -13.78 -0.75
CA PHE A 99 7.63 -12.76 0.33
C PHE A 99 8.28 -12.97 1.72
N ALA A 100 9.48 -13.54 1.83
CA ALA A 100 10.07 -13.78 3.16
C ALA A 100 10.85 -12.58 3.74
N THR A 101 11.31 -11.58 2.97
CA THR A 101 12.46 -10.76 3.45
C THR A 101 12.18 -9.28 3.75
N ALA A 102 11.17 -8.62 3.18
CA ALA A 102 10.98 -7.18 3.38
C ALA A 102 10.20 -6.82 4.67
N LEU A 103 9.26 -7.67 5.09
CA LEU A 103 8.38 -7.38 6.22
C LEU A 103 9.00 -7.59 7.61
N GLU A 104 9.96 -8.51 7.73
CA GLU A 104 10.67 -8.75 8.99
C GLU A 104 11.54 -7.53 9.40
N LEU A 105 11.95 -6.70 8.43
CA LEU A 105 12.83 -5.54 8.69
C LEU A 105 12.09 -4.33 9.29
N ARG A 106 10.79 -4.12 8.99
CA ARG A 106 10.03 -2.97 9.54
C ARG A 106 9.34 -3.28 10.87
N ALA A 107 9.07 -4.54 11.19
CA ALA A 107 8.52 -4.94 12.49
C ALA A 107 9.53 -4.85 13.65
N GLN A 108 10.84 -4.91 13.38
CA GLN A 108 11.87 -4.73 14.42
C GLN A 108 12.16 -3.27 14.78
N ALA A 109 11.77 -2.31 13.94
CA ALA A 109 12.05 -0.88 14.20
C ALA A 109 11.14 -0.26 15.28
N PHE A 110 9.93 -0.80 15.48
CA PHE A 110 8.98 -0.25 16.48
C PHE A 110 9.09 -0.87 17.89
N THR A 111 9.80 -2.00 18.05
CA THR A 111 9.99 -2.61 19.37
C THR A 111 11.20 -2.03 20.13
N ASN A 112 12.14 -1.37 19.43
CA ASN A 112 13.41 -0.95 20.05
C ASN A 112 13.49 0.53 20.46
N ALA A 113 12.38 1.27 20.40
CA ALA A 113 12.31 2.68 20.84
C ALA A 113 11.90 2.86 22.32
N TYR A 114 11.75 1.78 23.08
CA TYR A 114 11.49 1.84 24.52
C TYR A 114 12.33 0.79 25.27
N ALA A 115 13.63 1.03 25.35
CA ALA A 115 14.55 0.43 26.31
C ALA A 115 15.35 1.53 27.02
#